data_AF-A0A670I5I2-F1
#
_entry.id   AF-A0A670I5I2-F1
#
_cell.length_a   1.000
_cell.length_b   1.000
_cell.length_c   1.000
_cell.angle_alpha   90.00
_cell.angle_beta   90.00
_cell.angle_gamma   90.00
#
_symmetry.space_group_name_H-M   'P 1'
#
loop_
_entity.id
_entity.type
_entity.pdbx_description
1 polymer ?
#
loop_
_entity_poly.entity_id
_entity_poly.type
_entity_poly.pdbx_seq_one_letter_code
_entity_poly.pdbx_strand_id
1 'polypeptide(L)'
;MEETPEAPGAGEGAAPEPAAAPQEPVPEPEAPTDSDAAPGPEDAQPPPDPDAGPPADAELGSPGGPEAADSGPGPTEEGAREAAEDAAREAAEDGARETAEEEPKEVSERSRPRPPGRGPADAASRRTSKFRRSTSGVQSLQETLKEKQARFKEAREGRKMKVNAAYKYIFEILSDRLGLDVVTVEELILDGPTLQAFDSFLVKGGSRTLKFIYQEGEAPGLECGRTIPGVLKGTKMMKLYVHESPDKFKGLCLFFVRARNDTAVNVKTMHEDIYFSVLEGSEGLLLGIKNILTNLFLPSVLATNNWGALNQTKQGEFEKQAFTETLNRYMAFLDGARVSIEGTVELKKIDYIDFSKFQSFEQVTAAAANPDTVHQLEEVLMIWYKQIEQVLIESEQMRKEADDSGPLTELEHWKRMSAKFNFIIEQIKGQNCKAVINVLNVARSKIIKLWRELDARITDTANESKDNVRYLYTLEKVCQPLYNYDLVSTGVFLNSYNVTFLIRLACNE
;
A
#
# COMPACT_ATOMS: atom_id res chain seq x y z
N MET A 1 68.62 18.41 -36.64
CA MET A 1 69.01 17.27 -37.49
C MET A 1 67.72 16.55 -37.82
N GLU A 2 66.97 17.16 -38.73
CA GLU A 2 66.86 16.82 -40.18
C GLU A 2 65.63 15.92 -40.35
N GLU A 3 64.47 16.47 -40.73
CA GLU A 3 64.00 16.81 -42.11
C GLU A 3 63.73 15.58 -43.00
N THR A 4 62.43 15.26 -43.15
CA THR A 4 61.58 15.16 -44.39
C THR A 4 62.12 14.49 -45.68
N PRO A 5 61.30 14.08 -46.70
CA PRO A 5 59.93 14.56 -47.11
C PRO A 5 58.88 13.45 -47.47
N GLU A 6 57.55 13.71 -47.39
CA GLU A 6 56.54 14.08 -48.45
C GLU A 6 56.50 13.17 -49.71
N ALA A 7 55.40 12.80 -50.39
CA ALA A 7 53.91 12.89 -50.37
C ALA A 7 53.44 12.11 -51.66
N PRO A 8 52.20 12.21 -52.25
CA PRO A 8 50.81 12.30 -51.75
C PRO A 8 49.80 11.34 -52.47
N GLY A 9 48.57 11.25 -51.91
CA GLY A 9 47.31 11.33 -52.70
C GLY A 9 46.47 10.06 -52.92
N ALA A 10 45.28 10.01 -52.31
CA ALA A 10 43.96 9.96 -52.98
C ALA A 10 42.83 9.37 -52.09
N GLY A 11 41.78 10.18 -51.88
CA GLY A 11 40.39 9.72 -51.96
C GLY A 11 39.70 9.21 -50.69
N GLU A 12 39.04 10.12 -49.97
CA GLU A 12 37.86 9.79 -49.16
C GLU A 12 36.71 9.33 -50.07
N GLY A 13 36.11 8.19 -49.74
CA GLY A 13 34.90 7.66 -50.38
C GLY A 13 33.97 7.09 -49.33
N ALA A 14 32.98 7.89 -48.93
CA ALA A 14 31.88 7.51 -48.07
C ALA A 14 31.01 6.43 -48.76
N ALA A 15 30.66 5.38 -48.02
CA ALA A 15 29.75 4.33 -48.48
C ALA A 15 28.27 4.78 -48.34
N PRO A 16 27.39 4.40 -49.28
CA PRO A 16 26.02 4.92 -49.36
C PRO A 16 25.03 4.16 -48.44
N GLU A 17 24.06 4.89 -47.91
CA GLU A 17 22.89 4.41 -47.18
C GLU A 17 21.96 3.53 -48.06
N PRO A 18 21.23 2.56 -47.46
CA PRO A 18 20.32 1.68 -48.19
C PRO A 18 18.99 2.36 -48.57
N ALA A 19 18.58 2.15 -49.82
CA ALA A 19 17.39 2.70 -50.44
C ALA A 19 16.07 2.22 -49.79
N ALA A 20 15.18 3.18 -49.54
CA ALA A 20 13.81 2.98 -49.08
C ALA A 20 12.91 2.40 -50.19
N ALA A 21 12.03 1.49 -49.79
CA ALA A 21 10.99 0.90 -50.64
C ALA A 21 9.86 1.91 -50.97
N PRO A 22 9.13 1.73 -52.09
CA PRO A 22 8.16 2.71 -52.58
C PRO A 22 6.93 2.82 -51.66
N GLN A 23 6.57 4.05 -51.29
CA GLN A 23 5.34 4.39 -50.58
C GLN A 23 4.13 4.35 -51.55
N GLU A 24 3.06 3.68 -51.14
CA GLU A 24 1.74 3.78 -51.78
C GLU A 24 1.11 5.16 -51.48
N PRO A 25 0.35 5.77 -52.42
CA PRO A 25 -0.12 7.13 -52.27
C PRO A 25 -1.28 7.25 -51.28
N VAL A 26 -1.13 8.15 -50.31
CA VAL A 26 -2.19 8.63 -49.41
C VAL A 26 -3.05 9.67 -50.15
N PRO A 27 -4.39 9.60 -50.15
CA PRO A 27 -5.24 10.65 -50.70
C PRO A 27 -5.47 11.76 -49.66
N GLU A 28 -5.20 13.01 -50.03
CA GLU A 28 -5.62 14.23 -49.32
C GLU A 28 -6.78 14.93 -50.05
N PRO A 29 -7.55 15.80 -49.37
CA PRO A 29 -8.96 16.05 -49.68
C PRO A 29 -9.18 17.11 -50.77
N GLU A 30 -10.14 16.87 -51.66
CA GLU A 30 -10.67 17.88 -52.60
C GLU A 30 -12.05 18.37 -52.16
N ALA A 31 -12.21 19.70 -52.13
CA ALA A 31 -13.48 20.43 -52.22
C ALA A 31 -13.19 21.82 -52.82
N PRO A 32 -14.15 22.54 -53.43
CA PRO A 32 -15.47 22.15 -53.95
C PRO A 32 -15.66 22.56 -55.44
N THR A 33 -16.69 22.03 -56.11
CA THR A 33 -17.27 22.68 -57.31
C THR A 33 -18.79 22.63 -57.29
N ASP A 34 -19.37 23.81 -57.21
CA ASP A 34 -20.79 24.14 -57.40
C ASP A 34 -21.24 23.94 -58.85
N SER A 35 -22.35 23.22 -59.04
CA SER A 35 -23.36 23.48 -60.07
C SER A 35 -24.57 22.57 -59.86
N ASP A 36 -25.63 23.04 -59.21
CA ASP A 36 -26.86 23.38 -59.92
C ASP A 36 -27.91 24.03 -59.01
N ALA A 37 -28.66 24.93 -59.62
CA ALA A 37 -29.36 26.05 -59.03
C ALA A 37 -30.71 25.72 -58.35
N ALA A 38 -31.06 26.55 -57.36
CA ALA A 38 -32.42 26.76 -56.88
C ALA A 38 -33.23 27.67 -57.84
N PRO A 39 -34.55 27.78 -57.66
CA PRO A 39 -35.24 29.06 -57.77
C PRO A 39 -35.83 29.49 -56.42
N GLY A 40 -35.67 30.78 -56.09
CA GLY A 40 -36.12 31.40 -54.85
C GLY A 40 -37.54 32.02 -54.92
N PRO A 41 -37.75 33.25 -54.43
CA PRO A 41 -38.55 33.52 -53.22
C PRO A 41 -39.71 34.50 -53.44
N GLU A 42 -40.61 34.65 -52.45
CA GLU A 42 -41.55 35.78 -52.35
C GLU A 42 -41.58 36.40 -50.92
N ASP A 43 -41.13 37.66 -50.87
CA ASP A 43 -41.66 38.88 -50.22
C ASP A 43 -41.89 39.05 -48.68
N ALA A 44 -40.96 39.84 -48.10
CA ALA A 44 -41.10 41.19 -47.49
C ALA A 44 -41.99 41.48 -46.23
N GLN A 45 -41.31 41.74 -45.08
CA GLN A 45 -41.30 42.89 -44.12
C GLN A 45 -42.56 43.80 -43.87
N PRO A 46 -42.67 44.65 -42.77
CA PRO A 46 -41.99 44.77 -41.45
C PRO A 46 -43.00 45.08 -40.24
N PRO A 47 -42.61 45.53 -39.02
CA PRO A 47 -43.38 45.42 -37.75
C PRO A 47 -44.24 46.65 -37.36
N PRO A 48 -44.99 46.63 -36.23
CA PRO A 48 -44.72 47.60 -35.16
C PRO A 48 -44.97 47.15 -33.71
N ASP A 49 -44.68 48.09 -32.82
CA ASP A 49 -44.40 48.06 -31.37
C ASP A 49 -45.67 48.52 -30.53
N PRO A 50 -45.60 49.07 -29.29
CA PRO A 50 -46.28 48.57 -28.09
C PRO A 50 -47.47 49.44 -27.58
N ASP A 51 -48.05 49.00 -26.45
CA ASP A 51 -48.87 49.76 -25.48
C ASP A 51 -50.41 49.85 -25.68
N ALA A 52 -51.16 49.25 -24.75
CA ALA A 52 -52.47 49.69 -24.21
C ALA A 52 -53.13 48.59 -23.35
N GLY A 53 -53.23 48.79 -22.03
CA GLY A 53 -54.26 48.13 -21.19
C GLY A 53 -55.60 48.89 -21.23
N PRO A 54 -56.49 48.72 -20.23
CA PRO A 54 -57.38 47.59 -19.91
C PRO A 54 -58.86 47.92 -20.27
N PRO A 55 -59.89 47.11 -19.90
CA PRO A 55 -60.54 47.29 -18.58
C PRO A 55 -61.12 46.02 -17.90
N ALA A 56 -61.42 46.19 -16.61
CA ALA A 56 -62.25 45.34 -15.74
C ALA A 56 -63.76 45.47 -16.14
N ASP A 57 -64.76 44.71 -15.67
CA ASP A 57 -65.02 44.12 -14.34
C ASP A 57 -66.24 43.14 -14.38
N ALA A 58 -66.39 42.38 -13.28
CA ALA A 58 -67.60 41.73 -12.73
C ALA A 58 -68.05 40.36 -13.33
N GLU A 59 -68.41 39.31 -12.58
CA GLU A 59 -68.54 39.08 -11.13
C GLU A 59 -68.75 37.57 -10.83
N LEU A 60 -68.49 37.18 -9.57
CA LEU A 60 -69.11 36.10 -8.77
C LEU A 60 -68.75 34.60 -8.95
N GLY A 61 -68.19 34.03 -7.87
CA GLY A 61 -68.76 32.83 -7.24
C GLY A 61 -67.91 31.55 -7.18
N SER A 62 -67.15 31.37 -6.09
CA SER A 62 -66.78 30.04 -5.52
C SER A 62 -68.00 29.43 -4.77
N PRO A 63 -68.11 28.11 -4.46
CA PRO A 63 -67.02 27.24 -3.96
C PRO A 63 -67.09 25.72 -4.32
N GLY A 64 -66.00 24.99 -4.00
CA GLY A 64 -66.03 23.52 -3.77
C GLY A 64 -64.80 22.76 -4.27
N GLY A 65 -63.91 22.31 -3.36
CA GLY A 65 -63.04 21.15 -3.59
C GLY A 65 -63.72 19.85 -3.11
N PRO A 66 -63.02 18.72 -2.89
CA PRO A 66 -61.69 18.30 -3.37
C PRO A 66 -61.72 16.93 -4.10
N GLU A 67 -60.69 16.55 -4.87
CA GLU A 67 -60.14 15.17 -4.89
C GLU A 67 -58.85 15.04 -5.71
N ALA A 68 -58.12 13.97 -5.39
CA ALA A 68 -56.71 13.67 -5.56
C ALA A 68 -56.13 13.52 -6.99
N ALA A 69 -54.83 13.80 -7.11
CA ALA A 69 -53.85 13.13 -7.98
C ALA A 69 -52.44 13.42 -7.40
N ASP A 70 -51.88 12.52 -6.59
CA ASP A 70 -51.02 11.37 -6.92
C ASP A 70 -49.55 11.75 -7.17
N SER A 71 -48.68 11.13 -6.36
CA SER A 71 -47.31 11.50 -6.06
C SER A 71 -46.36 10.43 -6.62
N GLY A 72 -45.40 10.82 -7.46
CA GLY A 72 -44.27 9.97 -7.88
C GLY A 72 -42.99 10.29 -7.08
N PRO A 73 -42.05 9.34 -6.91
CA PRO A 73 -41.21 9.29 -5.72
C PRO A 73 -39.97 10.19 -5.81
N GLY A 74 -39.73 10.95 -4.75
CA GLY A 74 -38.42 11.53 -4.46
C GLY A 74 -37.42 10.46 -4.02
N PRO A 75 -36.13 10.80 -3.90
CA PRO A 75 -35.09 9.85 -3.50
C PRO A 75 -35.42 9.26 -2.13
N THR A 76 -35.35 7.94 -2.02
CA THR A 76 -35.76 7.19 -0.84
C THR A 76 -34.86 7.51 0.36
N GLU A 77 -35.48 7.75 1.53
CA GLU A 77 -34.80 7.87 2.84
C GLU A 77 -33.89 6.67 3.15
N GLU A 78 -34.08 5.56 2.44
CA GLU A 78 -33.33 4.31 2.55
C GLU A 78 -31.87 4.47 2.09
N GLY A 79 -31.60 5.22 1.01
CA GLY A 79 -30.21 5.44 0.54
C GLY A 79 -29.41 6.40 1.42
N ALA A 80 -30.09 7.37 2.07
CA ALA A 80 -29.48 8.24 3.06
C ALA A 80 -29.23 7.51 4.40
N ARG A 81 -30.09 6.54 4.74
CA ARG A 81 -29.90 5.66 5.89
C ARG A 81 -28.79 4.63 5.67
N GLU A 82 -28.72 3.98 4.51
CA GLU A 82 -27.62 3.06 4.17
C GLU A 82 -26.27 3.78 4.18
N ALA A 83 -26.18 4.98 3.62
CA ALA A 83 -24.94 5.77 3.64
C ALA A 83 -24.52 6.22 5.06
N ALA A 84 -25.49 6.42 5.97
CA ALA A 84 -25.23 6.74 7.37
C ALA A 84 -24.87 5.50 8.20
N GLU A 85 -25.47 4.34 7.89
CA GLU A 85 -25.16 3.05 8.52
C GLU A 85 -23.78 2.52 8.10
N ASP A 86 -23.38 2.68 6.84
CA ASP A 86 -22.03 2.33 6.36
C ASP A 86 -20.96 3.24 6.97
N ALA A 87 -21.24 4.54 7.10
CA ALA A 87 -20.33 5.48 7.77
C ALA A 87 -20.21 5.18 9.29
N ALA A 88 -21.30 4.72 9.92
CA ALA A 88 -21.27 4.28 11.31
C ALA A 88 -20.54 2.93 11.48
N ARG A 89 -20.61 2.04 10.47
CA ARG A 89 -19.88 0.77 10.45
C ARG A 89 -18.38 0.95 10.32
N GLU A 90 -17.91 1.79 9.40
CA GLU A 90 -16.47 2.08 9.29
C GLU A 90 -15.93 2.78 10.55
N ALA A 91 -16.70 3.71 11.14
CA ALA A 91 -16.32 4.33 12.40
C ALA A 91 -16.30 3.35 13.60
N ALA A 92 -17.11 2.30 13.56
CA ALA A 92 -17.15 1.25 14.58
C ALA A 92 -16.01 0.22 14.41
N GLU A 93 -15.60 -0.10 13.18
CA GLU A 93 -14.48 -0.99 12.90
C GLU A 93 -13.13 -0.38 13.33
N ASP A 94 -12.96 0.93 13.16
CA ASP A 94 -11.78 1.66 13.68
C ASP A 94 -11.78 1.74 15.22
N GLY A 95 -12.95 1.89 15.86
CA GLY A 95 -13.07 1.88 17.32
C GLY A 95 -12.91 0.50 17.98
N ALA A 96 -13.30 -0.58 17.29
CA ALA A 96 -13.17 -1.96 17.78
C ALA A 96 -11.71 -2.45 17.76
N ARG A 97 -10.87 -1.91 16.88
CA ARG A 97 -9.45 -2.26 16.79
C ARG A 97 -8.62 -1.73 17.98
N GLU A 98 -9.10 -0.71 18.68
CA GLU A 98 -8.43 -0.09 19.84
C GLU A 98 -8.85 -0.66 21.21
N THR A 99 -9.87 -1.52 21.29
CA THR A 99 -10.42 -2.01 22.58
C THR A 99 -10.07 -3.45 22.94
N ALA A 100 -9.23 -4.12 22.15
CA ALA A 100 -8.82 -5.50 22.39
C ALA A 100 -7.45 -5.63 23.08
N GLU A 101 -7.24 -4.97 24.22
CA GLU A 101 -6.21 -5.38 25.18
C GLU A 101 -6.71 -5.23 26.63
N GLU A 102 -6.45 -6.30 27.40
CA GLU A 102 -6.64 -6.51 28.85
C GLU A 102 -7.98 -7.05 29.37
N GLU A 103 -8.01 -8.37 29.62
CA GLU A 103 -8.64 -8.96 30.81
C GLU A 103 -7.71 -10.02 31.46
N PRO A 104 -7.86 -10.29 32.77
CA PRO A 104 -6.74 -10.56 33.68
C PRO A 104 -6.40 -12.03 33.92
N LYS A 105 -5.17 -12.25 34.40
CA LYS A 105 -4.64 -13.52 34.89
C LYS A 105 -5.26 -13.91 36.24
N GLU A 106 -5.87 -15.09 36.30
CA GLU A 106 -6.15 -15.79 37.57
C GLU A 106 -5.20 -16.96 37.81
N VAL A 107 -4.94 -17.18 39.09
CA VAL A 107 -3.84 -17.92 39.70
C VAL A 107 -4.33 -19.28 40.22
N SER A 108 -3.54 -20.33 39.95
CA SER A 108 -3.32 -21.55 40.75
C SER A 108 -4.55 -22.29 41.33
N GLU A 109 -4.75 -23.53 40.89
CA GLU A 109 -5.17 -24.61 41.81
C GLU A 109 -4.41 -25.92 41.61
N ARG A 110 -4.41 -26.67 42.71
CA ARG A 110 -3.35 -27.54 43.21
C ARG A 110 -3.84 -28.98 43.14
N SER A 111 -3.01 -29.83 42.53
CA SER A 111 -2.82 -31.26 42.78
C SER A 111 -3.57 -31.89 43.96
N ARG A 112 -4.34 -32.98 43.72
CA ARG A 112 -4.51 -34.15 44.62
C ARG A 112 -5.34 -35.31 43.99
N PRO A 113 -5.36 -36.54 44.56
CA PRO A 113 -4.63 -37.68 44.00
C PRO A 113 -5.52 -38.88 43.57
N ARG A 114 -4.91 -39.85 42.90
CA ARG A 114 -5.50 -41.14 42.47
C ARG A 114 -5.39 -42.20 43.59
N PRO A 115 -6.38 -43.09 43.79
CA PRO A 115 -6.32 -44.11 44.84
C PRO A 115 -5.61 -45.41 44.38
N PRO A 116 -5.14 -46.27 45.33
CA PRO A 116 -4.41 -47.49 45.05
C PRO A 116 -5.31 -48.74 45.04
N GLY A 117 -4.96 -49.75 44.24
CA GLY A 117 -5.62 -51.05 44.23
C GLY A 117 -4.62 -52.19 43.94
N ARG A 118 -4.55 -53.13 44.88
CA ARG A 118 -3.67 -54.31 44.95
C ARG A 118 -3.98 -55.37 43.88
N GLY A 119 -2.99 -56.23 43.58
CA GLY A 119 -3.05 -57.40 42.67
C GLY A 119 -3.96 -58.55 43.14
N PRO A 120 -3.73 -59.87 42.83
CA PRO A 120 -2.48 -60.50 42.36
C PRO A 120 -2.63 -61.66 41.33
N ALA A 121 -1.49 -62.33 41.06
CA ALA A 121 -1.30 -63.78 40.83
C ALA A 121 -1.73 -64.43 39.50
N ASP A 122 -0.73 -64.94 38.74
CA ASP A 122 -0.44 -66.37 38.53
C ASP A 122 0.39 -66.53 37.23
N ALA A 123 1.68 -66.85 37.32
CA ALA A 123 2.27 -68.19 37.51
C ALA A 123 2.32 -69.03 36.20
N ALA A 124 3.57 -69.38 35.85
CA ALA A 124 4.03 -70.61 35.19
C ALA A 124 4.74 -70.48 33.82
N SER A 125 6.06 -70.73 33.88
CA SER A 125 6.77 -71.79 33.12
C SER A 125 7.93 -71.34 32.20
N ARG A 126 9.15 -71.51 32.72
CA ARG A 126 10.34 -72.22 32.14
C ARG A 126 10.48 -72.12 30.59
N ARG A 127 11.59 -71.68 29.95
CA ARG A 127 12.99 -72.16 30.03
C ARG A 127 13.84 -71.50 28.90
N THR A 128 15.11 -71.21 29.21
CA THR A 128 16.35 -71.22 28.38
C THR A 128 16.53 -70.34 27.12
N SER A 129 17.46 -69.38 27.27
CA SER A 129 18.53 -68.90 26.38
C SER A 129 18.31 -68.80 24.86
N LYS A 130 18.57 -67.62 24.30
CA LYS A 130 19.81 -67.36 23.54
C LYS A 130 20.01 -65.86 23.27
N PHE A 131 21.26 -65.48 23.39
CA PHE A 131 21.89 -64.21 23.12
C PHE A 131 21.47 -63.61 21.75
N ARG A 132 21.02 -62.35 21.74
CA ARG A 132 21.34 -61.35 20.71
C ARG A 132 21.01 -59.96 21.28
N ARG A 133 22.05 -59.25 21.73
CA ARG A 133 21.99 -57.78 21.91
C ARG A 133 21.70 -57.18 20.54
N SER A 134 20.46 -56.76 20.32
CA SER A 134 20.17 -55.76 19.28
C SER A 134 20.21 -54.41 19.98
N THR A 135 21.32 -53.71 19.82
CA THR A 135 21.47 -52.31 20.23
C THR A 135 20.71 -51.45 19.23
N SER A 136 19.38 -51.34 19.38
CA SER A 136 18.64 -50.18 18.87
C SER A 136 18.38 -49.23 20.05
N GLY A 137 19.47 -48.79 20.66
CA GLY A 137 19.44 -47.57 21.47
C GLY A 137 19.35 -46.42 20.48
N VAL A 138 18.21 -45.74 20.48
CA VAL A 138 18.03 -44.44 19.86
C VAL A 138 19.09 -43.50 20.46
N GLN A 139 20.22 -43.38 19.79
CA GLN A 139 21.18 -42.30 20.00
C GLN A 139 21.01 -41.37 18.82
N SER A 140 20.47 -40.18 19.09
CA SER A 140 20.50 -39.06 18.18
C SER A 140 21.95 -38.79 17.79
N LEU A 141 22.36 -39.28 16.62
CA LEU A 141 23.64 -38.95 16.04
C LEU A 141 23.70 -37.43 15.86
N GLN A 142 24.58 -36.81 16.62
CA GLN A 142 24.98 -35.43 16.41
C GLN A 142 25.70 -35.40 15.06
N GLU A 143 24.95 -35.06 14.00
CA GLU A 143 25.45 -34.98 12.63
C GLU A 143 26.72 -34.13 12.59
N THR A 144 27.81 -34.67 12.04
CA THR A 144 29.06 -33.92 11.92
C THR A 144 28.87 -32.75 10.95
N LEU A 145 29.61 -31.65 11.13
CA LEU A 145 29.55 -30.50 10.20
C LEU A 145 29.80 -30.91 8.74
N LYS A 146 30.63 -31.94 8.53
CA LYS A 146 30.95 -32.48 7.20
C LYS A 146 29.77 -33.25 6.59
N GLU A 147 29.09 -34.08 7.37
CA GLU A 147 27.88 -34.79 6.95
C GLU A 147 26.75 -33.80 6.63
N LYS A 148 26.56 -32.80 7.49
CA LYS A 148 25.59 -31.72 7.28
C LYS A 148 25.86 -30.94 6.00
N GLN A 149 27.12 -30.62 5.73
CA GLN A 149 27.52 -29.96 4.48
C GLN A 149 27.30 -30.84 3.25
N ALA A 150 27.60 -32.14 3.34
CA ALA A 150 27.37 -33.07 2.24
C ALA A 150 25.88 -33.20 1.91
N ARG A 151 25.01 -33.27 2.93
CA ARG A 151 23.56 -33.31 2.77
C ARG A 151 23.02 -32.07 2.05
N PHE A 152 23.48 -30.88 2.41
CA PHE A 152 23.04 -29.66 1.72
C PHE A 152 23.54 -29.57 0.28
N LYS A 153 24.76 -30.07 -0.01
CA LYS A 153 25.27 -30.21 -1.38
C LYS A 153 24.39 -31.15 -2.21
N GLU A 154 24.08 -32.33 -1.68
CA GLU A 154 23.20 -33.30 -2.35
C GLU A 154 21.80 -32.71 -2.58
N ALA A 155 21.24 -32.01 -1.59
CA ALA A 155 19.94 -31.34 -1.74
C ALA A 155 19.97 -30.26 -2.83
N ARG A 156 21.07 -29.49 -2.95
CA ARG A 156 21.26 -28.50 -4.03
C ARG A 156 21.33 -29.17 -5.40
N GLU A 157 22.11 -30.24 -5.54
CA GLU A 157 22.19 -31.00 -6.79
C GLU A 157 20.82 -31.61 -7.17
N GLY A 158 20.07 -32.11 -6.19
CA GLY A 158 18.70 -32.59 -6.42
C GLY A 158 17.76 -31.48 -6.93
N ARG A 159 17.90 -30.24 -6.44
CA ARG A 159 17.17 -29.08 -6.99
C ARG A 159 17.63 -28.74 -8.40
N LYS A 160 18.94 -28.77 -8.66
CA LYS A 160 19.53 -28.51 -9.98
C LYS A 160 19.03 -29.49 -11.04
N MET A 161 18.90 -30.77 -10.70
CA MET A 161 18.35 -31.79 -11.60
C MET A 161 16.87 -31.57 -11.97
N LYS A 162 16.10 -30.81 -11.18
CA LYS A 162 14.70 -30.48 -11.48
C LYS A 162 14.55 -29.32 -12.46
N VAL A 163 15.61 -28.54 -12.69
CA VAL A 163 15.57 -27.37 -13.58
C VAL A 163 15.34 -27.85 -15.01
N ASN A 164 14.11 -27.66 -15.49
CA ASN A 164 13.68 -28.04 -16.83
C ASN A 164 13.56 -26.81 -17.76
N ALA A 165 13.15 -27.02 -19.01
CA ALA A 165 13.02 -25.93 -19.98
C ALA A 165 12.02 -24.83 -19.56
N ALA A 166 10.95 -25.17 -18.84
CA ALA A 166 9.98 -24.19 -18.34
C ALA A 166 10.59 -23.27 -17.27
N TYR A 167 11.45 -23.83 -16.41
CA TYR A 167 12.16 -23.05 -15.40
C TYR A 167 13.18 -22.12 -16.07
N LYS A 168 13.93 -22.63 -17.05
CA LYS A 168 14.92 -21.86 -17.79
C LYS A 168 14.33 -20.65 -18.51
N TYR A 169 13.13 -20.78 -19.08
CA TYR A 169 12.42 -19.63 -19.66
C TYR A 169 12.18 -18.51 -18.64
N ILE A 170 11.77 -18.86 -17.42
CA ILE A 170 11.61 -17.88 -16.32
C ILE A 170 12.98 -17.28 -15.95
N PHE A 171 14.04 -18.09 -15.94
CA PHE A 171 15.40 -17.62 -15.63
C PHE A 171 15.93 -16.64 -16.68
N GLU A 172 15.62 -16.84 -17.95
CA GLU A 172 15.98 -15.93 -19.05
C GLU A 172 15.31 -14.57 -18.87
N ILE A 173 14.01 -14.53 -18.55
CA ILE A 173 13.29 -13.26 -18.28
C ILE A 173 13.89 -12.54 -17.06
N LEU A 174 14.20 -13.30 -16.00
CA LEU A 174 14.85 -12.74 -14.81
C LEU A 174 16.26 -12.21 -15.11
N SER A 175 17.03 -12.94 -15.92
CA SER A 175 18.38 -12.59 -16.37
C SER A 175 18.36 -11.26 -17.12
N ASP A 176 17.48 -11.13 -18.11
CA ASP A 176 17.31 -9.91 -18.89
C ASP A 176 16.89 -8.72 -18.02
N ARG A 177 15.92 -8.91 -17.12
CA ARG A 177 15.43 -7.80 -16.28
C ARG A 177 16.42 -7.38 -15.20
N LEU A 178 17.19 -8.30 -14.65
CA LEU A 178 18.17 -8.02 -13.60
C LEU A 178 19.54 -7.60 -14.14
N GLY A 179 19.79 -7.77 -15.45
CA GLY A 179 21.11 -7.55 -16.06
C GLY A 179 22.16 -8.53 -15.54
N LEU A 180 21.75 -9.72 -15.11
CA LEU A 180 22.62 -10.80 -14.63
C LEU A 180 22.68 -11.89 -15.70
N ASP A 181 23.76 -12.67 -15.76
CA ASP A 181 23.77 -13.85 -16.62
C ASP A 181 22.87 -14.97 -16.06
N VAL A 182 22.35 -15.82 -16.94
CA VAL A 182 21.41 -16.90 -16.59
C VAL A 182 22.01 -17.87 -15.56
N VAL A 183 23.33 -18.10 -15.59
CA VAL A 183 24.00 -19.00 -14.64
C VAL A 183 23.98 -18.38 -13.24
N THR A 184 24.24 -17.08 -13.12
CA THR A 184 24.12 -16.35 -11.85
C THR A 184 22.68 -16.40 -11.31
N VAL A 185 21.67 -16.20 -12.16
CA VAL A 185 20.25 -16.31 -11.77
C VAL A 185 19.93 -17.72 -11.26
N GLU A 186 20.34 -18.76 -11.98
CA GLU A 186 20.16 -20.15 -11.56
C GLU A 186 20.81 -20.41 -10.19
N GLU A 187 22.06 -19.96 -9.99
CA GLU A 187 22.77 -20.14 -8.73
C GLU A 187 22.08 -19.41 -7.56
N LEU A 188 21.56 -18.19 -7.78
CA LEU A 188 20.79 -17.44 -6.79
C LEU A 188 19.46 -18.12 -6.43
N ILE A 189 18.77 -18.71 -7.39
CA ILE A 189 17.53 -19.47 -7.16
C ILE A 189 17.81 -20.75 -6.39
N LEU A 190 18.90 -21.46 -6.73
CA LEU A 190 19.30 -22.70 -6.07
C LEU A 190 19.81 -22.50 -4.63
N ASP A 191 20.18 -21.27 -4.27
CA ASP A 191 20.50 -20.90 -2.88
C ASP A 191 19.27 -20.98 -1.97
N GLY A 192 18.06 -20.93 -2.53
CA GLY A 192 16.81 -21.18 -1.82
C GLY A 192 16.63 -22.64 -1.39
N PRO A 193 15.81 -22.90 -0.36
CA PRO A 193 15.65 -24.24 0.20
C PRO A 193 14.83 -25.18 -0.71
N THR A 194 13.96 -24.65 -1.57
CA THR A 194 13.00 -25.42 -2.37
C THR A 194 12.70 -24.76 -3.72
N LEU A 195 12.29 -25.56 -4.71
CA LEU A 195 11.75 -25.10 -6.00
C LEU A 195 10.24 -25.37 -6.15
N GLN A 196 9.56 -25.77 -5.06
CA GLN A 196 8.14 -26.15 -5.07
C GLN A 196 7.23 -25.04 -5.62
N ALA A 197 7.60 -23.77 -5.46
CA ALA A 197 6.86 -22.64 -6.02
C ALA A 197 6.76 -22.70 -7.55
N PHE A 198 7.83 -23.16 -8.24
CA PHE A 198 7.80 -23.38 -9.69
C PHE A 198 6.88 -24.54 -10.06
N ASP A 199 7.00 -25.68 -9.37
CA ASP A 199 6.13 -26.85 -9.59
C ASP A 199 4.65 -26.47 -9.41
N SER A 200 4.34 -25.73 -8.35
CA SER A 200 2.99 -25.23 -8.08
C SER A 200 2.54 -24.25 -9.14
N PHE A 201 3.40 -23.36 -9.63
CA PHE A 201 3.02 -22.38 -10.64
C PHE A 201 2.74 -22.99 -12.02
N LEU A 202 3.45 -24.06 -12.39
CA LEU A 202 3.37 -24.64 -13.73
C LEU A 202 2.28 -25.71 -13.89
N VAL A 203 1.79 -26.30 -12.80
CA VAL A 203 0.79 -27.39 -12.85
C VAL A 203 -0.65 -26.88 -13.03
N LYS A 204 -1.55 -27.75 -13.50
CA LYS A 204 -3.00 -27.52 -13.52
C LYS A 204 -3.53 -27.36 -12.09
N GLY A 205 -4.37 -26.35 -11.87
CA GLY A 205 -4.96 -26.03 -10.58
C GLY A 205 -3.97 -25.46 -9.55
N GLY A 206 -2.73 -25.20 -9.97
CA GLY A 206 -1.68 -24.68 -9.12
C GLY A 206 -1.75 -23.17 -8.90
N SER A 207 -0.66 -22.62 -8.37
CA SER A 207 -0.54 -21.18 -8.09
C SER A 207 -0.68 -20.35 -9.36
N ARG A 208 -1.43 -19.25 -9.27
CA ARG A 208 -1.54 -18.26 -10.35
C ARG A 208 -0.38 -17.27 -10.37
N THR A 209 0.42 -17.25 -9.32
CA THR A 209 1.51 -16.29 -9.18
C THR A 209 2.81 -16.96 -8.75
N LEU A 210 3.91 -16.53 -9.35
CA LEU A 210 5.26 -16.87 -8.95
C LEU A 210 6.03 -15.56 -8.84
N LYS A 211 6.53 -15.25 -7.64
CA LYS A 211 7.21 -13.98 -7.35
C LYS A 211 8.63 -14.22 -6.89
N PHE A 212 9.50 -13.28 -7.22
CA PHE A 212 10.90 -13.26 -6.88
C PHE A 212 11.22 -11.91 -6.27
N ILE A 213 11.89 -11.87 -5.13
CA ILE A 213 12.34 -10.62 -4.52
C ILE A 213 13.85 -10.55 -4.65
N TYR A 214 14.34 -9.56 -5.38
CA TYR A 214 15.75 -9.29 -5.56
C TYR A 214 16.16 -8.07 -4.74
N GLN A 215 16.88 -8.30 -3.65
CA GLN A 215 17.35 -7.24 -2.75
C GLN A 215 18.57 -7.69 -1.93
N GLU A 216 19.21 -6.75 -1.24
CA GLU A 216 20.27 -7.04 -0.29
C GLU A 216 19.73 -7.82 0.92
N GLY A 217 20.43 -8.90 1.29
CA GLY A 217 20.11 -9.71 2.46
C GLY A 217 21.34 -10.39 3.04
N GLU A 218 21.18 -11.08 4.18
CA GLU A 218 22.28 -11.85 4.78
C GLU A 218 22.70 -12.99 3.86
N ALA A 219 24.01 -13.09 3.62
CA ALA A 219 24.60 -14.10 2.76
C ALA A 219 24.07 -15.51 3.09
N PRO A 220 23.76 -16.34 2.07
CA PRO A 220 23.31 -17.70 2.28
C PRO A 220 24.31 -18.48 3.15
N GLY A 221 23.81 -19.19 4.16
CA GLY A 221 24.61 -20.04 5.01
C GLY A 221 24.91 -21.40 4.39
N LEU A 222 25.35 -22.35 5.22
CA LEU A 222 25.69 -23.71 4.79
C LEU A 222 24.52 -24.44 4.12
N GLU A 223 23.29 -24.07 4.47
CA GLU A 223 22.04 -24.63 4.00
C GLU A 223 21.79 -24.46 2.49
N CYS A 224 22.43 -23.47 1.85
CA CYS A 224 22.32 -23.26 0.41
C CYS A 224 23.02 -24.36 -0.42
N GLY A 225 23.88 -25.16 0.22
CA GLY A 225 24.59 -26.28 -0.40
C GLY A 225 25.85 -25.91 -1.18
N ARG A 226 26.33 -24.65 -1.11
CA ARG A 226 27.62 -24.24 -1.69
C ARG A 226 28.43 -23.39 -0.70
N THR A 227 29.72 -23.21 -1.00
CA THR A 227 30.59 -22.29 -0.26
C THR A 227 30.86 -21.08 -1.15
N ILE A 228 30.54 -19.88 -0.66
CA ILE A 228 30.77 -18.63 -1.39
C ILE A 228 32.11 -18.05 -0.91
N PRO A 229 33.17 -18.02 -1.76
CA PRO A 229 34.49 -17.56 -1.34
C PRO A 229 34.47 -16.10 -0.87
N GLY A 230 35.19 -15.80 0.20
CA GLY A 230 35.35 -14.42 0.69
C GLY A 230 34.15 -13.85 1.46
N VAL A 231 33.10 -14.64 1.70
CA VAL A 231 31.90 -14.19 2.40
C VAL A 231 31.91 -14.70 3.84
N LEU A 232 31.98 -13.77 4.80
CA LEU A 232 31.89 -14.09 6.23
C LEU A 232 30.41 -14.21 6.65
N LYS A 233 30.16 -14.91 7.75
CA LYS A 233 28.81 -15.00 8.32
C LYS A 233 28.31 -13.60 8.69
N GLY A 234 27.12 -13.22 8.21
CA GLY A 234 26.55 -11.90 8.43
C GLY A 234 26.97 -10.83 7.42
N THR A 235 27.84 -11.16 6.45
CA THR A 235 28.06 -10.30 5.28
C THR A 235 26.77 -10.19 4.49
N LYS A 236 26.46 -8.99 3.99
CA LYS A 236 25.30 -8.76 3.13
C LYS A 236 25.67 -8.90 1.67
N MET A 237 24.75 -9.42 0.88
CA MET A 237 24.87 -9.54 -0.58
C MET A 237 23.49 -9.56 -1.24
N MET A 238 23.46 -9.39 -2.56
CA MET A 238 22.22 -9.52 -3.32
C MET A 238 21.71 -10.96 -3.29
N LYS A 239 20.42 -11.12 -3.02
CA LYS A 239 19.72 -12.41 -2.96
C LYS A 239 18.46 -12.37 -3.79
N LEU A 240 18.05 -13.53 -4.27
CA LEU A 240 16.79 -13.73 -4.97
C LEU A 240 15.90 -14.69 -4.16
N TYR A 241 14.91 -14.13 -3.47
CA TYR A 241 13.95 -14.90 -2.67
C TYR A 241 12.83 -15.41 -3.58
N VAL A 242 12.54 -16.71 -3.55
CA VAL A 242 11.54 -17.34 -4.42
C VAL A 242 10.25 -17.60 -3.64
N HIS A 243 9.18 -16.88 -3.97
CA HIS A 243 7.86 -16.97 -3.34
C HIS A 243 7.84 -16.74 -1.81
N GLU A 244 8.98 -16.37 -1.23
CA GLU A 244 9.17 -15.98 0.16
C GLU A 244 9.35 -14.47 0.24
N SER A 245 8.74 -13.85 1.25
CA SER A 245 8.85 -12.40 1.48
C SER A 245 9.70 -12.13 2.71
N PRO A 246 10.81 -11.37 2.58
CA PRO A 246 11.55 -10.90 3.73
C PRO A 246 10.71 -9.91 4.56
N ASP A 247 11.04 -9.74 5.84
CA ASP A 247 10.32 -8.84 6.77
C ASP A 247 10.23 -7.40 6.26
N LYS A 248 11.21 -6.97 5.47
CA LYS A 248 11.25 -5.65 4.82
C LYS A 248 11.55 -5.81 3.35
N PHE A 249 10.64 -5.35 2.51
CA PHE A 249 10.85 -5.27 1.05
C PHE A 249 11.48 -3.93 0.69
N LYS A 250 12.65 -3.96 0.04
CA LYS A 250 13.44 -2.77 -0.32
C LYS A 250 14.15 -2.89 -1.68
N GLY A 251 13.68 -3.78 -2.55
CA GLY A 251 14.32 -4.02 -3.84
C GLY A 251 13.30 -4.22 -4.95
N LEU A 252 13.59 -5.17 -5.84
CA LEU A 252 12.71 -5.49 -6.96
C LEU A 252 11.89 -6.73 -6.63
N CYS A 253 10.58 -6.66 -6.83
CA CYS A 253 9.69 -7.80 -6.82
C CYS A 253 9.33 -8.11 -8.27
N LEU A 254 9.92 -9.17 -8.82
CA LEU A 254 9.67 -9.65 -10.17
C LEU A 254 8.61 -10.74 -10.06
N PHE A 255 7.48 -10.60 -10.75
CA PHE A 255 6.38 -11.55 -10.59
C PHE A 255 5.77 -11.95 -11.92
N PHE A 256 5.41 -13.23 -11.96
CA PHE A 256 4.79 -13.91 -13.08
C PHE A 256 3.36 -14.25 -12.71
N VAL A 257 2.42 -13.99 -13.60
CA VAL A 257 0.99 -14.20 -13.38
C VAL A 257 0.42 -15.05 -14.51
N ARG A 258 -0.43 -16.00 -14.15
CA ARG A 258 -1.23 -16.77 -15.10
C ARG A 258 -2.68 -16.32 -15.03
N ALA A 259 -3.24 -15.88 -16.16
CA ALA A 259 -4.66 -15.53 -16.24
C ALA A 259 -5.56 -16.76 -16.04
N ARG A 260 -5.11 -17.94 -16.49
CA ARG A 260 -5.83 -19.22 -16.38
C ARG A 260 -4.95 -20.29 -15.74
N ASN A 261 -5.56 -21.09 -14.86
CA ASN A 261 -4.92 -22.23 -14.19
C ASN A 261 -5.70 -23.54 -14.33
N ASP A 262 -6.66 -23.60 -15.25
CA ASP A 262 -7.46 -24.78 -15.60
C ASP A 262 -6.67 -25.85 -16.39
N THR A 263 -5.54 -25.44 -16.96
CA THR A 263 -4.59 -26.27 -17.71
C THR A 263 -3.18 -26.16 -17.10
N ALA A 264 -2.31 -27.13 -17.36
CA ALA A 264 -0.89 -27.00 -17.01
C ALA A 264 -0.19 -26.11 -18.03
N VAL A 265 0.86 -25.38 -17.62
CA VAL A 265 1.63 -24.52 -18.54
C VAL A 265 2.33 -25.40 -19.56
N ASN A 266 2.08 -25.12 -20.84
CA ASN A 266 2.79 -25.76 -21.93
C ASN A 266 4.02 -24.93 -22.29
N VAL A 267 5.20 -25.56 -22.28
CA VAL A 267 6.49 -24.91 -22.59
C VAL A 267 6.47 -24.24 -23.96
N LYS A 268 5.71 -24.76 -24.94
CA LYS A 268 5.67 -24.15 -26.28
C LYS A 268 4.84 -22.85 -26.33
N THR A 269 3.84 -22.70 -25.47
CA THR A 269 2.89 -21.57 -25.45
C THR A 269 3.03 -20.72 -24.19
N MET A 270 4.05 -20.97 -23.37
CA MET A 270 4.23 -20.31 -22.08
C MET A 270 4.35 -18.78 -22.18
N HIS A 271 4.81 -18.27 -23.31
CA HIS A 271 4.90 -16.84 -23.60
C HIS A 271 3.55 -16.17 -23.82
N GLU A 272 2.50 -16.94 -24.16
CA GLU A 272 1.13 -16.43 -24.32
C GLU A 272 0.35 -16.53 -23.01
N ASP A 273 0.64 -17.54 -22.18
CA ASP A 273 -0.12 -17.86 -20.97
C ASP A 273 0.46 -17.21 -19.68
N ILE A 274 1.71 -16.76 -19.71
CA ILE A 274 2.42 -16.17 -18.56
C ILE A 274 2.69 -14.69 -18.82
N TYR A 275 2.16 -13.84 -17.95
CA TYR A 275 2.44 -12.41 -17.91
C TYR A 275 3.55 -12.13 -16.91
N PHE A 276 4.44 -11.20 -17.23
CA PHE A 276 5.54 -10.77 -16.39
C PHE A 276 5.41 -9.29 -16.05
N SER A 277 5.66 -8.93 -14.79
CA SER A 277 5.75 -7.53 -14.36
C SER A 277 6.72 -7.39 -13.19
N VAL A 278 7.08 -6.14 -12.90
CA VAL A 278 8.07 -5.78 -11.90
C VAL A 278 7.51 -4.67 -11.01
N LEU A 279 7.62 -4.87 -9.71
CA LEU A 279 7.37 -3.88 -8.68
C LEU A 279 8.68 -3.43 -8.06
N GLU A 280 8.99 -2.16 -8.22
CA GLU A 280 10.15 -1.53 -7.62
C GLU A 280 9.79 -0.91 -6.27
N GLY A 281 10.38 -1.42 -5.19
CA GLY A 281 10.19 -0.93 -3.82
C GLY A 281 11.44 -0.34 -3.20
N SER A 282 12.46 -0.01 -4.00
CA SER A 282 13.73 0.61 -3.56
C SER A 282 13.49 1.93 -2.81
N GLU A 283 12.57 2.75 -3.31
CA GLU A 283 12.14 4.03 -2.72
C GLU A 283 10.87 3.92 -1.85
N GLY A 284 10.43 2.69 -1.55
CA GLY A 284 9.24 2.42 -0.74
C GLY A 284 8.09 1.79 -1.53
N LEU A 285 7.33 0.93 -0.85
CA LEU A 285 6.28 0.11 -1.46
C LEU A 285 5.12 0.94 -2.02
N LEU A 286 4.71 2.01 -1.34
CA LEU A 286 3.61 2.87 -1.79
C LEU A 286 3.92 3.53 -3.14
N LEU A 287 5.14 4.05 -3.29
CA LEU A 287 5.59 4.64 -4.54
C LEU A 287 5.67 3.58 -5.65
N GLY A 288 6.19 2.39 -5.34
CA GLY A 288 6.21 1.28 -6.27
C GLY A 288 4.83 0.90 -6.79
N ILE A 289 3.85 0.76 -5.89
CA ILE A 289 2.47 0.41 -6.25
C ILE A 289 1.85 1.52 -7.10
N LYS A 290 2.01 2.78 -6.69
CA LYS A 290 1.54 3.94 -7.47
C LYS A 290 2.11 3.91 -8.88
N ASN A 291 3.43 3.74 -9.01
CA ASN A 291 4.10 3.74 -10.32
C ASN A 291 3.57 2.64 -11.25
N ILE A 292 3.31 1.43 -10.74
CA ILE A 292 2.66 0.39 -11.56
C ILE A 292 1.25 0.82 -11.96
N LEU A 293 0.45 1.34 -11.02
CA LEU A 293 -0.91 1.76 -11.32
C LEU A 293 -0.95 2.87 -12.36
N THR A 294 -0.10 3.89 -12.23
CA THR A 294 -0.03 5.04 -13.13
C THR A 294 0.57 4.69 -14.49
N ASN A 295 1.66 3.91 -14.52
CA ASN A 295 2.44 3.72 -15.75
C ASN A 295 2.06 2.45 -16.53
N LEU A 296 1.46 1.45 -15.87
CA LEU A 296 1.07 0.19 -16.50
C LEU A 296 -0.44 0.01 -16.54
N PHE A 297 -1.10 0.00 -15.37
CA PHE A 297 -2.52 -0.39 -15.31
C PHE A 297 -3.47 0.67 -15.81
N LEU A 298 -3.31 1.94 -15.43
CA LEU A 298 -4.20 3.02 -15.87
C LEU A 298 -4.19 3.16 -17.40
N PRO A 299 -3.05 3.25 -18.10
CA PRO A 299 -3.03 3.29 -19.56
C PRO A 299 -3.69 2.06 -20.19
N SER A 300 -3.47 0.87 -19.61
CA SER A 300 -4.09 -0.38 -20.09
C SER A 300 -5.61 -0.37 -19.93
N VAL A 301 -6.12 0.13 -18.80
CA VAL A 301 -7.55 0.29 -18.53
C VAL A 301 -8.17 1.28 -19.51
N LEU A 302 -7.55 2.45 -19.70
CA LEU A 302 -8.03 3.48 -20.61
C LEU A 302 -8.02 3.03 -22.08
N ALA A 303 -7.05 2.22 -22.48
CA ALA A 303 -6.98 1.64 -23.83
C ALA A 303 -7.94 0.46 -24.04
N THR A 304 -8.58 -0.06 -22.98
CA THR A 304 -9.47 -1.21 -23.08
C THR A 304 -10.80 -0.79 -23.70
N ASN A 305 -11.04 -1.24 -24.94
CA ASN A 305 -12.31 -1.00 -25.64
C ASN A 305 -13.38 -2.06 -25.34
N ASN A 306 -12.98 -3.26 -24.88
CA ASN A 306 -13.89 -4.38 -24.66
C ASN A 306 -14.17 -4.59 -23.17
N TRP A 307 -15.21 -3.92 -22.65
CA TRP A 307 -15.71 -4.11 -21.28
C TRP A 307 -16.88 -5.10 -21.19
N GLY A 308 -17.08 -5.92 -22.23
CA GLY A 308 -18.14 -6.92 -22.26
C GLY A 308 -19.54 -6.31 -22.15
N ALA A 309 -20.33 -6.77 -21.18
CA ALA A 309 -21.72 -6.33 -20.97
C ALA A 309 -21.85 -4.81 -20.71
N LEU A 310 -20.81 -4.17 -20.17
CA LEU A 310 -20.80 -2.72 -19.91
C LEU A 310 -20.71 -1.88 -21.18
N ASN A 311 -20.38 -2.46 -22.34
CA ASN A 311 -20.45 -1.75 -23.62
C ASN A 311 -21.87 -1.64 -24.16
N GLN A 312 -22.82 -2.41 -23.60
CA GLN A 312 -24.15 -2.58 -24.18
C GLN A 312 -25.19 -1.61 -23.60
N THR A 313 -24.83 -0.84 -22.55
CA THR A 313 -25.76 0.03 -21.84
C THR A 313 -25.14 1.41 -21.59
N LYS A 314 -25.98 2.45 -21.56
CA LYS A 314 -25.57 3.80 -21.15
C LYS A 314 -25.08 3.83 -19.69
N GLN A 315 -25.70 3.03 -18.82
CA GLN A 315 -25.22 2.85 -17.44
C GLN A 315 -23.78 2.33 -17.43
N GLY A 316 -23.42 1.42 -18.33
CA GLY A 316 -22.07 0.90 -18.41
C GLY A 316 -21.00 1.94 -18.78
N GLU A 317 -21.35 3.04 -19.45
CA GLU A 317 -20.44 4.17 -19.65
C GLU A 317 -20.16 4.91 -18.33
N PHE A 318 -21.20 5.14 -17.52
CA PHE A 318 -21.05 5.72 -16.19
C PHE A 318 -20.19 4.84 -15.26
N GLU A 319 -20.42 3.52 -15.26
CA GLU A 319 -19.63 2.58 -14.43
C GLU A 319 -18.14 2.57 -14.82
N LYS A 320 -17.81 2.65 -16.12
CA LYS A 320 -16.41 2.74 -16.58
C LYS A 320 -15.74 4.03 -16.11
N GLN A 321 -16.47 5.14 -16.19
CA GLN A 321 -15.99 6.42 -15.72
C GLN A 321 -15.77 6.37 -14.19
N ALA A 322 -16.75 5.88 -13.43
CA ALA A 322 -16.66 5.73 -11.98
C ALA A 322 -15.50 4.83 -11.54
N PHE A 323 -15.23 3.74 -12.27
CA PHE A 323 -14.07 2.88 -12.05
C PHE A 323 -12.75 3.64 -12.26
N THR A 324 -12.64 4.40 -13.35
CA THR A 324 -11.45 5.20 -13.66
C THR A 324 -11.23 6.29 -12.61
N GLU A 325 -12.28 6.99 -12.20
CA GLU A 325 -12.23 7.98 -11.12
C GLU A 325 -11.82 7.36 -9.78
N THR A 326 -12.29 6.15 -9.48
CA THR A 326 -11.88 5.41 -8.28
C THR A 326 -10.40 5.04 -8.31
N LEU A 327 -9.88 4.64 -9.47
CA LEU A 327 -8.45 4.36 -9.63
C LEU A 327 -7.61 5.62 -9.46
N ASN A 328 -8.05 6.76 -10.00
CA ASN A 328 -7.41 8.06 -9.79
C ASN A 328 -7.44 8.50 -8.32
N ARG A 329 -8.59 8.38 -7.64
CA ARG A 329 -8.71 8.68 -6.21
C ARG A 329 -7.80 7.80 -5.36
N TYR A 330 -7.67 6.52 -5.71
CA TYR A 330 -6.75 5.62 -5.01
C TYR A 330 -5.27 6.03 -5.19
N MET A 331 -4.87 6.47 -6.38
CA MET A 331 -3.51 6.99 -6.59
C MET A 331 -3.26 8.29 -5.80
N ALA A 332 -4.22 9.21 -5.76
CA ALA A 332 -4.13 10.41 -4.93
C ALA A 332 -4.04 10.06 -3.43
N PHE A 333 -4.80 9.07 -2.97
CA PHE A 333 -4.67 8.53 -1.63
C PHE A 333 -3.26 7.98 -1.34
N LEU A 334 -2.65 7.24 -2.27
CA LEU A 334 -1.29 6.74 -2.11
C LEU A 334 -0.26 7.87 -2.00
N ASP A 335 -0.45 8.98 -2.73
CA ASP A 335 0.38 10.18 -2.58
C ASP A 335 0.19 10.84 -1.21
N GLY A 336 -1.06 11.04 -0.79
CA GLY A 336 -1.36 11.56 0.53
C GLY A 336 -0.76 10.71 1.65
N ALA A 337 -0.87 9.39 1.55
CA ALA A 337 -0.28 8.44 2.50
C ALA A 337 1.25 8.50 2.51
N ARG A 338 1.89 8.61 1.34
CA ARG A 338 3.34 8.77 1.22
C ARG A 338 3.81 10.05 1.94
N VAL A 339 3.21 11.19 1.62
CA VAL A 339 3.57 12.48 2.24
C VAL A 339 3.30 12.45 3.74
N SER A 340 2.22 11.77 4.17
CA SER A 340 1.91 11.58 5.59
C SER A 340 3.01 10.81 6.32
N ILE A 341 3.49 9.69 5.74
CA ILE A 341 4.60 8.90 6.30
C ILE A 341 5.90 9.69 6.30
N GLU A 342 6.25 10.39 5.21
CA GLU A 342 7.45 11.23 5.14
C GLU A 342 7.43 12.38 6.15
N GLY A 343 6.23 12.89 6.50
CA GLY A 343 6.01 13.91 7.50
C GLY A 343 5.95 13.42 8.96
N THR A 344 6.10 12.10 9.21
CA THR A 344 6.12 11.56 10.57
C THR A 344 7.36 12.03 11.34
N VAL A 345 7.20 12.20 12.65
CA VAL A 345 8.28 12.66 13.54
C VAL A 345 8.68 11.53 14.46
N GLU A 346 9.85 10.92 14.22
CA GLU A 346 10.47 9.99 15.18
C GLU A 346 11.19 10.77 16.29
N LEU A 347 10.83 10.48 17.55
CA LEU A 347 11.54 10.98 18.72
C LEU A 347 12.99 10.48 18.69
N LYS A 348 13.93 11.34 19.11
CA LYS A 348 15.36 11.02 19.09
C LYS A 348 15.64 9.70 19.81
N LYS A 349 16.26 8.76 19.10
CA LYS A 349 16.77 7.50 19.68
C LYS A 349 17.94 7.80 20.60
N ILE A 350 17.91 7.21 21.79
CA ILE A 350 18.90 7.43 22.85
C ILE A 350 19.65 6.11 23.04
N ASP A 351 20.89 6.07 22.55
CA ASP A 351 21.68 4.82 22.50
C ASP A 351 22.62 4.65 23.69
N TYR A 352 22.87 5.72 24.46
CA TYR A 352 23.80 5.72 25.59
C TYR A 352 23.13 5.35 26.93
N ILE A 353 21.80 5.25 26.97
CA ILE A 353 21.03 4.80 28.15
C ILE A 353 20.39 3.46 27.84
N ASP A 354 20.65 2.49 28.71
CA ASP A 354 20.00 1.19 28.65
C ASP A 354 18.67 1.23 29.42
N PHE A 355 17.57 1.50 28.72
CA PHE A 355 16.23 1.57 29.31
C PHE A 355 15.72 0.24 29.88
N SER A 356 16.35 -0.89 29.53
CA SER A 356 15.98 -2.20 30.10
C SER A 356 16.21 -2.25 31.62
N LYS A 357 17.07 -1.37 32.14
CA LYS A 357 17.38 -1.24 33.56
C LYS A 357 16.30 -0.54 34.38
N PHE A 358 15.19 -0.09 33.77
CA PHE A 358 14.13 0.68 34.45
C PHE A 358 12.75 0.02 34.33
N GLN A 359 12.70 -1.31 34.22
CA GLN A 359 11.44 -2.03 33.97
C GLN A 359 10.71 -2.43 35.26
N SER A 360 11.43 -2.60 36.37
CA SER A 360 10.84 -2.99 37.66
C SER A 360 10.78 -1.83 38.66
N PHE A 361 9.85 -1.93 39.61
CA PHE A 361 9.67 -0.92 40.66
C PHE A 361 10.94 -0.69 41.50
N GLU A 362 11.66 -1.76 41.84
CA GLU A 362 12.91 -1.69 42.62
C GLU A 362 13.99 -0.93 41.85
N GLN A 363 14.16 -1.26 40.56
CA GLN A 363 15.09 -0.57 39.67
C GLN A 363 14.75 0.91 39.49
N VAL A 364 13.47 1.23 39.30
CA VAL A 364 13.00 2.62 39.17
C VAL A 364 13.29 3.41 40.45
N THR A 365 13.05 2.81 41.62
CA THR A 365 13.31 3.45 42.91
C THR A 365 14.81 3.69 43.14
N ALA A 366 15.65 2.71 42.81
CA ALA A 366 17.11 2.84 42.90
C ALA A 366 17.65 3.93 41.96
N ALA A 367 17.15 3.98 40.72
CA ALA A 367 17.51 5.01 39.74
C ALA A 367 17.06 6.41 40.21
N ALA A 368 15.86 6.53 40.78
CA ALA A 368 15.32 7.78 41.30
C ALA A 368 16.10 8.32 42.51
N ALA A 369 16.77 7.44 43.27
CA ALA A 369 17.65 7.83 44.38
C ALA A 369 19.05 8.28 43.92
N ASN A 370 19.42 8.06 42.66
CA ASN A 370 20.72 8.45 42.10
C ASN A 370 20.61 9.79 41.35
N PRO A 371 21.18 10.90 41.88
CA PRO A 371 21.09 12.22 41.26
C PRO A 371 21.65 12.28 39.83
N ASP A 372 22.73 11.55 39.55
CA ASP A 372 23.38 11.56 38.23
C ASP A 372 22.47 10.89 37.18
N THR A 373 21.81 9.78 37.56
CA THR A 373 20.86 9.09 36.68
C THR A 373 19.62 9.94 36.44
N VAL A 374 19.09 10.57 37.49
CA VAL A 374 17.95 11.50 37.36
C VAL A 374 18.31 12.63 36.41
N HIS A 375 19.48 13.25 36.54
CA HIS A 375 19.91 14.34 35.66
C HIS A 375 20.00 13.90 34.19
N GLN A 376 20.57 12.74 33.90
CA GLN A 376 20.63 12.20 32.53
C GLN A 376 19.24 11.94 31.95
N LEU A 377 18.32 11.42 32.76
CA LEU A 377 16.95 11.18 32.33
C LEU A 377 16.16 12.49 32.12
N GLU A 378 16.44 13.52 32.90
CA GLU A 378 15.92 14.88 32.70
C GLU A 378 16.39 15.46 31.36
N GLU A 379 17.67 15.32 31.01
CA GLU A 379 18.20 15.76 29.71
C GLU A 379 17.52 15.04 28.54
N VAL A 380 17.35 13.71 28.64
CA VAL A 380 16.63 12.91 27.64
C VAL A 380 15.19 13.38 27.48
N LEU A 381 14.47 13.56 28.59
CA LEU A 381 13.09 14.02 28.54
C LEU A 381 12.99 15.43 27.92
N MET A 382 13.95 16.31 28.20
CA MET A 382 14.00 17.65 27.61
C MET A 382 14.33 17.66 26.12
N ILE A 383 15.08 16.68 25.62
CA ILE A 383 15.28 16.49 24.18
C ILE A 383 13.95 16.18 23.51
N TRP A 384 13.22 15.18 24.01
CA TRP A 384 11.91 14.82 23.45
C TRP A 384 10.90 15.96 23.61
N TYR A 385 10.91 16.64 24.76
CA TYR A 385 10.06 17.81 25.03
C TYR A 385 10.24 18.87 23.94
N LYS A 386 11.48 19.29 23.67
CA LYS A 386 11.77 20.33 22.66
C LYS A 386 11.39 19.90 21.25
N GLN A 387 11.54 18.62 20.93
CA GLN A 387 11.12 18.08 19.63
C GLN A 387 9.60 18.16 19.45
N ILE A 388 8.85 17.71 20.45
CA ILE A 388 7.38 17.73 20.40
C ILE A 388 6.85 19.18 20.44
N GLU A 389 7.46 20.04 21.26
CA GLU A 389 7.10 21.46 21.33
C GLU A 389 7.32 22.17 19.99
N GLN A 390 8.43 21.88 19.30
CA GLN A 390 8.67 22.41 17.95
C GLN A 390 7.57 21.97 16.97
N VAL A 391 7.15 20.71 17.03
CA VAL A 391 6.07 20.19 16.18
C VAL A 391 4.73 20.86 16.45
N LEU A 392 4.41 21.13 17.73
CA LEU A 392 3.20 21.86 18.12
C LEU A 392 3.24 23.30 17.60
N ILE A 393 4.37 24.00 17.78
CA ILE A 393 4.53 25.37 17.27
C ILE A 393 4.37 25.42 15.75
N GLU A 394 4.96 24.48 15.02
CA GLU A 394 4.81 24.38 13.56
C GLU A 394 3.36 24.12 13.13
N SER A 395 2.57 23.41 13.94
CA SER A 395 1.17 23.13 13.65
C SER A 395 0.23 24.31 13.90
N GLU A 396 0.52 25.12 14.92
CA GLU A 396 -0.25 26.32 15.27
C GLU A 396 0.09 27.51 14.35
N GLN A 397 1.22 27.43 13.65
CA GLN A 397 1.67 28.46 12.74
C GLN A 397 0.70 28.60 11.57
N MET A 398 0.09 29.80 11.43
CA MET A 398 -0.81 30.07 10.30
C MET A 398 -0.12 29.80 8.96
N ARG A 399 -0.74 28.92 8.17
CA ARG A 399 -0.32 28.60 6.82
C ARG A 399 -0.71 29.73 5.87
N LYS A 400 0.15 30.00 4.88
CA LYS A 400 -0.27 30.74 3.68
C LYS A 400 -0.95 29.73 2.77
N GLU A 401 -2.26 29.85 2.64
CA GLU A 401 -3.03 29.06 1.67
C GLU A 401 -2.72 29.57 0.27
N ALA A 402 -2.57 28.63 -0.68
CA ALA A 402 -2.48 28.97 -2.08
C ALA A 402 -3.88 29.30 -2.62
N ASP A 403 -4.00 30.17 -3.62
CA ASP A 403 -5.29 30.61 -4.18
C ASP A 403 -6.13 29.46 -4.79
N ASP A 404 -5.53 28.28 -4.99
CA ASP A 404 -6.14 27.04 -5.47
C ASP A 404 -6.44 26.01 -4.36
N SER A 405 -6.27 26.38 -3.09
CA SER A 405 -6.57 25.50 -1.94
C SER A 405 -8.07 25.29 -1.81
N GLY A 406 -8.52 24.04 -1.94
CA GLY A 406 -9.94 23.68 -1.82
C GLY A 406 -10.22 22.71 -0.67
N PRO A 407 -11.50 22.33 -0.43
CA PRO A 407 -11.90 21.46 0.68
C PRO A 407 -11.13 20.13 0.77
N LEU A 408 -10.75 19.55 -0.37
CA LEU A 408 -9.96 18.31 -0.42
C LEU A 408 -8.51 18.53 0.06
N THR A 409 -7.92 19.70 -0.23
CA THR A 409 -6.59 20.08 0.24
C THR A 409 -6.55 20.21 1.77
N GLU A 410 -7.58 20.82 2.35
CA GLU A 410 -7.71 20.91 3.81
C GLU A 410 -7.93 19.53 4.45
N LEU A 411 -8.76 18.67 3.85
CA LEU A 411 -8.93 17.29 4.32
C LEU A 411 -7.59 16.52 4.35
N GLU A 412 -6.80 16.61 3.29
CA GLU A 412 -5.47 15.98 3.24
C GLU A 412 -4.52 16.54 4.28
N HIS A 413 -4.56 17.86 4.51
CA HIS A 413 -3.78 18.51 5.57
C HIS A 413 -4.12 17.93 6.95
N TRP A 414 -5.40 17.89 7.31
CA TRP A 414 -5.84 17.37 8.61
C TRP A 414 -5.56 15.87 8.77
N LYS A 415 -5.67 15.08 7.69
CA LYS A 415 -5.25 13.66 7.69
C LYS A 415 -3.77 13.51 8.03
N ARG A 416 -2.92 14.35 7.45
CA ARG A 416 -1.47 14.38 7.75
C ARG A 416 -1.20 14.79 9.20
N MET A 417 -1.87 15.84 9.69
CA MET A 417 -1.70 16.30 11.07
C MET A 417 -2.14 15.25 12.08
N SER A 418 -3.30 14.61 11.85
CA SER A 418 -3.80 13.52 12.69
C SER A 418 -2.78 12.36 12.75
N ALA A 419 -2.26 11.92 11.61
CA ALA A 419 -1.24 10.87 11.56
C ALA A 419 0.06 11.28 12.30
N LYS A 420 0.54 12.51 12.09
CA LYS A 420 1.76 13.04 12.73
C LYS A 420 1.64 13.01 14.26
N PHE A 421 0.53 13.49 14.81
CA PHE A 421 0.32 13.55 16.25
C PHE A 421 0.04 12.19 16.88
N ASN A 422 -0.76 11.34 16.23
CA ASN A 422 -0.97 9.97 16.71
C ASN A 422 0.35 9.19 16.79
N PHE A 423 1.24 9.35 15.81
CA PHE A 423 2.56 8.72 15.83
C PHE A 423 3.45 9.24 16.99
N ILE A 424 3.35 10.51 17.36
CA ILE A 424 4.04 11.06 18.53
C ILE A 424 3.45 10.46 19.82
N ILE A 425 2.12 10.40 19.94
CA ILE A 425 1.42 9.82 21.10
C ILE A 425 1.81 8.35 21.29
N GLU A 426 1.89 7.56 20.23
CA GLU A 426 2.35 6.17 20.28
C GLU A 426 3.77 6.06 20.84
N GLN A 427 4.69 6.94 20.41
CA GLN A 427 6.06 6.96 20.92
C GLN A 427 6.15 7.39 22.40
N ILE A 428 5.33 8.35 22.82
CA ILE A 428 5.20 8.75 24.23
C ILE A 428 4.67 7.58 25.08
N LYS A 429 3.72 6.81 24.56
CA LYS A 429 3.20 5.59 25.20
C LYS A 429 4.17 4.41 25.13
N GLY A 430 5.27 4.54 24.39
CA GLY A 430 6.31 3.53 24.24
C GLY A 430 7.07 3.24 25.54
N GLN A 431 7.63 2.03 25.64
CA GLN A 431 8.29 1.54 26.85
C GLN A 431 9.45 2.43 27.33
N ASN A 432 10.24 2.96 26.39
CA ASN A 432 11.39 3.80 26.72
C ASN A 432 10.94 5.13 27.35
N CYS A 433 9.94 5.79 26.78
CA CYS A 433 9.44 7.05 27.32
C CYS A 433 8.76 6.85 28.68
N LYS A 434 7.93 5.81 28.82
CA LYS A 434 7.34 5.40 30.10
C LYS A 434 8.38 5.15 31.19
N ALA A 435 9.48 4.47 30.86
CA ALA A 435 10.57 4.22 31.80
C ALA A 435 11.18 5.52 32.35
N VAL A 436 11.51 6.48 31.46
CA VAL A 436 12.02 7.81 31.86
C VAL A 436 11.02 8.53 32.76
N ILE A 437 9.76 8.61 32.34
CA ILE A 437 8.69 9.29 33.07
C ILE A 437 8.50 8.67 34.47
N ASN A 438 8.54 7.35 34.60
CA ASN A 438 8.37 6.66 35.88
C ASN A 438 9.48 6.98 36.87
N VAL A 439 10.75 6.93 36.45
CA VAL A 439 11.88 7.28 37.32
C VAL A 439 11.80 8.73 37.77
N LEU A 440 11.53 9.65 36.84
CA LEU A 440 11.45 11.08 37.15
C LEU A 440 10.23 11.44 38.03
N ASN A 441 9.12 10.71 37.93
CA ASN A 441 7.98 10.84 38.85
C ASN A 441 8.37 10.43 40.28
N VAL A 442 9.05 9.30 40.46
CA VAL A 442 9.50 8.82 41.79
C VAL A 442 10.53 9.77 42.39
N ALA A 443 11.45 10.29 41.56
CA ALA A 443 12.45 11.29 41.95
C ALA A 443 11.83 12.68 42.25
N ARG A 444 10.54 12.88 41.96
CA ARG A 444 9.83 14.16 42.08
C ARG A 444 10.51 15.30 41.30
N SER A 445 11.02 14.99 40.11
CA SER A 445 11.62 15.98 39.21
C SER A 445 10.61 17.07 38.85
N LYS A 446 11.08 18.31 38.77
CA LYS A 446 10.25 19.46 38.37
C LYS A 446 9.84 19.40 36.88
N ILE A 447 10.64 18.73 36.04
CA ILE A 447 10.41 18.63 34.59
C ILE A 447 9.14 17.83 34.27
N ILE A 448 8.73 16.91 35.14
CA ILE A 448 7.48 16.15 34.98
C ILE A 448 6.25 17.05 34.84
N LYS A 449 6.22 18.21 35.51
CA LYS A 449 5.08 19.14 35.38
C LYS A 449 4.99 19.70 33.97
N LEU A 450 6.11 20.18 33.43
CA LEU A 450 6.21 20.67 32.06
C LEU A 450 5.87 19.57 31.05
N TRP A 451 6.34 18.35 31.29
CA TRP A 451 6.02 17.21 30.43
C TRP A 451 4.52 16.90 30.40
N ARG A 452 3.83 16.91 31.56
CA ARG A 452 2.38 16.67 31.61
C ARG A 452 1.58 17.75 30.87
N GLU A 453 2.03 19.00 30.95
CA GLU A 453 1.40 20.10 30.19
C GLU A 453 1.60 19.92 28.68
N LEU A 454 2.78 19.47 28.24
CA LEU A 454 3.03 19.13 26.84
C LEU A 454 2.21 17.93 26.37
N ASP A 455 2.13 16.88 27.20
CA ASP A 455 1.37 15.65 26.93
C ASP A 455 -0.15 15.91 26.84
N ALA A 456 -0.66 16.86 27.62
CA ALA A 456 -2.04 17.34 27.48
C ALA A 456 -2.23 18.07 26.14
N ARG A 457 -1.36 19.05 25.82
CA ARG A 457 -1.45 19.80 24.55
C ARG A 457 -1.40 18.90 23.33
N ILE A 458 -0.47 17.94 23.28
CA ILE A 458 -0.35 17.02 22.14
C ILE A 458 -1.59 16.15 21.99
N THR A 459 -2.20 15.73 23.10
CA THR A 459 -3.44 14.94 23.09
C THR A 459 -4.62 15.78 22.59
N ASP A 460 -4.73 17.03 23.04
CA ASP A 460 -5.78 17.95 22.60
C ASP A 460 -5.67 18.23 21.09
N THR A 461 -4.48 18.57 20.59
CA THR A 461 -4.26 18.84 19.15
C THR A 461 -4.46 17.57 18.29
N ALA A 462 -4.13 16.39 18.81
CA ALA A 462 -4.41 15.13 18.12
C ALA A 462 -5.91 14.86 17.98
N ASN A 463 -6.68 15.12 19.05
CA ASN A 463 -8.13 14.98 19.04
C ASN A 463 -8.77 16.01 18.10
N GLU A 464 -8.35 17.26 18.15
CA GLU A 464 -8.81 18.30 17.23
C GLU A 464 -8.55 17.90 15.77
N SER A 465 -7.34 17.42 15.46
CA SER A 465 -7.00 16.97 14.12
C SER A 465 -7.87 15.79 13.67
N LYS A 466 -8.15 14.84 14.57
CA LYS A 466 -9.02 13.68 14.31
C LYS A 466 -10.47 14.11 14.03
N ASP A 467 -11.00 15.03 14.82
CA ASP A 467 -12.35 15.56 14.65
C ASP A 467 -12.47 16.36 13.35
N ASN A 468 -11.48 17.19 13.02
CA ASN A 468 -11.44 17.93 11.75
C ASN A 468 -11.42 16.98 10.54
N VAL A 469 -10.64 15.89 10.59
CA VAL A 469 -10.70 14.85 9.55
C VAL A 469 -12.11 14.28 9.46
N ARG A 470 -12.74 13.93 10.58
CA ARG A 470 -14.08 13.35 10.58
C ARG A 470 -15.11 14.30 9.95
N TYR A 471 -15.10 15.58 10.31
CA TYR A 471 -16.02 16.57 9.75
C TYR A 471 -15.77 16.80 8.25
N LEU A 472 -14.52 17.02 7.84
CA LEU A 472 -14.16 17.24 6.44
C LEU A 472 -14.42 16.02 5.56
N TYR A 473 -14.31 14.80 6.10
CA TYR A 473 -14.65 13.57 5.37
C TYR A 473 -16.15 13.50 5.02
N THR A 474 -17.02 14.07 5.85
CA THR A 474 -18.45 14.20 5.50
C THR A 474 -18.68 15.15 4.32
N LEU A 475 -17.85 16.21 4.22
CA LEU A 475 -17.89 17.17 3.12
C LEU A 475 -17.27 16.61 1.83
N GLU A 476 -16.32 15.68 1.92
CA GLU A 476 -15.69 15.04 0.76
C GLU A 476 -16.75 14.47 -0.19
N LYS A 477 -17.73 13.74 0.32
CA LYS A 477 -18.78 13.11 -0.50
C LYS A 477 -19.62 14.13 -1.31
N VAL A 478 -19.81 15.34 -0.78
CA VAL A 478 -20.57 16.40 -1.47
C VAL A 478 -19.70 17.30 -2.35
N CYS A 479 -18.42 17.46 -2.00
CA CYS A 479 -17.47 18.27 -2.76
C CYS A 479 -16.87 17.50 -3.94
N GLN A 480 -16.66 16.20 -3.82
CA GLN A 480 -16.00 15.38 -4.84
C GLN A 480 -16.64 15.47 -6.24
N PRO A 481 -17.99 15.48 -6.40
CA PRO A 481 -18.63 15.75 -7.69
C PRO A 481 -18.18 17.08 -8.32
N LEU A 482 -17.96 18.13 -7.53
CA LEU A 482 -17.58 19.45 -8.03
C LEU A 482 -16.20 19.47 -8.68
N TYR A 483 -15.34 18.51 -8.33
CA TYR A 483 -14.02 18.33 -8.93
C TYR A 483 -14.03 17.45 -10.19
N ASN A 484 -15.09 16.64 -10.38
CA ASN A 484 -15.15 15.60 -11.42
C ASN A 484 -16.10 15.94 -12.58
N TYR A 485 -17.01 16.90 -12.43
CA TYR A 485 -17.99 17.27 -13.46
C TYR A 485 -17.62 18.55 -14.22
N ASP A 486 -17.87 18.53 -15.53
CA ASP A 486 -17.84 19.74 -16.38
C ASP A 486 -18.93 20.74 -15.91
N LEU A 487 -18.66 22.03 -16.07
CA LEU A 487 -19.43 23.18 -15.55
C LEU A 487 -20.95 23.07 -15.77
N VAL A 488 -21.37 22.43 -16.86
CA VAL A 488 -22.77 22.22 -17.23
C VAL A 488 -23.48 21.19 -16.33
N SER A 489 -22.80 20.12 -15.93
CA SER A 489 -23.33 19.13 -14.97
C SER A 489 -23.27 19.64 -13.53
N THR A 490 -22.27 20.45 -13.20
CA THR A 490 -22.11 21.10 -11.88
C THR A 490 -23.26 22.06 -11.58
N GLY A 491 -23.79 22.76 -12.60
CA GLY A 491 -24.96 23.65 -12.46
C GLY A 491 -26.27 22.94 -12.09
N VAL A 492 -26.46 21.69 -12.52
CA VAL A 492 -27.63 20.88 -12.15
C VAL A 492 -27.46 20.30 -10.74
N PHE A 493 -26.25 19.90 -10.37
CA PHE A 493 -25.93 19.35 -9.06
C PHE A 493 -26.01 20.39 -7.93
N LEU A 494 -25.46 21.60 -8.15
CA LEU A 494 -25.51 22.70 -7.19
C LEU A 494 -26.95 23.17 -6.90
N ASN A 495 -27.82 23.17 -7.91
CA ASN A 495 -29.24 23.50 -7.76
C ASN A 495 -30.04 22.40 -7.03
N SER A 496 -29.65 21.12 -7.15
CA SER A 496 -30.37 20.01 -6.52
C SER A 496 -30.04 19.79 -5.04
N TYR A 497 -28.85 20.22 -4.57
CA TYR A 497 -28.37 19.93 -3.21
C TYR A 497 -28.25 21.13 -2.27
N ASN A 498 -28.68 22.33 -2.69
CA ASN A 498 -28.54 23.55 -1.87
C ASN A 498 -27.10 23.69 -1.33
N VAL A 499 -26.08 23.33 -2.12
CA VAL A 499 -24.67 23.35 -1.69
C VAL A 499 -24.25 24.78 -1.33
N THR A 500 -24.85 25.78 -2.00
CA THR A 500 -24.73 27.20 -1.64
C THR A 500 -25.23 27.50 -0.23
N PHE A 501 -26.21 26.76 0.30
CA PHE A 501 -26.69 26.88 1.68
C PHE A 501 -25.74 26.22 2.68
N LEU A 502 -25.22 25.04 2.37
CA LEU A 502 -24.25 24.32 3.22
C LEU A 502 -22.90 25.06 3.32
N ILE A 503 -22.38 25.58 2.21
CA ILE A 503 -21.16 26.42 2.20
C ILE A 503 -21.40 27.71 3.01
N ARG A 504 -22.59 28.32 2.89
CA ARG A 504 -22.94 29.54 3.63
C ARG A 504 -23.20 29.30 5.12
N LEU A 505 -23.51 28.07 5.51
CA LEU A 505 -23.61 27.64 6.91
C LEU A 505 -22.22 27.35 7.51
N ALA A 506 -21.33 26.73 6.72
CA ALA A 506 -19.99 26.37 7.17
C ALA A 506 -19.01 27.57 7.21
N CYS A 507 -19.24 28.60 6.39
CA CYS A 507 -18.39 29.80 6.34
C CYS A 507 -18.87 30.96 7.22
N ASN A 508 -19.92 30.78 8.03
CA ASN A 508 -20.39 31.78 8.99
C ASN A 508 -20.33 31.20 10.42
N GLU A 509 -19.12 31.11 10.96
CA GLU A 509 -18.80 31.31 12.38
C GLU A 509 -17.38 31.88 12.51
#